data_AF-A0A4D9CVE9-F1
#
_entry.id   AF-A0A4D9CVE9-F1
#
_cell.length_a   1.000
_cell.length_b   1.000
_cell.length_c   1.000
_cell.angle_alpha   90.00
_cell.angle_beta   90.00
_cell.angle_gamma   90.00
#
_symmetry.space_group_name_H-M   'P 1'
#
loop_
_entity.id
_entity.type
_entity.pdbx_description
1 polymer ?
#
loop_
_entity_poly.entity_id
_entity_poly.type
_entity_poly.pdbx_seq_one_letter_code
_entity_poly.pdbx_strand_id
1 'polypeptide(L)'
;MRKHLYSRSSAKALGIGLCVLAFAPETNANPVLASWNELVMSAVQSGFMSMRGARAVTAAHTAQWCAITDVLATHNLTPKDPQAKSNAYVDELTTAVASAGKTVLDSMMASFNETIDALYMQQANPALAAAIAIGESCGQDVIDARADDGSSAMAPPYLGDNSTDGMWRPTPPAFSPALMPTWANVTPWAMTVGSQFRAPPPPTLGSDEYARAYLEAKSDGSMTGSGRSEEESTIAVFWSGNQMLSLHNMIRQITASMGLVEAGPFFKGGAVAFADAQIAAWDSKYHYSFWRPVSAIRLGNGQEYPLASDASWTPLRPTPIHPDYVAGHATTTASVVQALRFLLGGEDTVDVTLPSYAMQMGNSTVPGPRRYTSLTTIANEVASSRVWIGAHFRFACDAGVKMGQGIGIQSVRDLVGCGEGAYLWGEACLPCQENTYWADAHTMTDACLPCPPGQVSREGAGSCVPALRDLTIVGLAGMEAQAMSKATTARVRPLRRGKRGVFRIVQSNNGTASPDNVVVSLTLPAATEVKYLRSQAKPALEPWDGSKRYRKKPMVDGNGTTLVWQWAPLPANGERVFTVKISVKRTAPSPLTFVASTYYLDEDNAIYGRVDTAVVVPVQGK
;
A
#
# COMPACT_ATOMS: atom_id res chain seq x y z
N MET A 1 72.57 2.52 -37.45
CA MET A 1 72.09 2.81 -38.83
C MET A 1 70.57 2.62 -38.88
N ARG A 2 69.83 3.50 -39.59
CA ARG A 2 68.41 3.42 -40.04
C ARG A 2 67.33 3.12 -38.95
N LYS A 3 66.34 3.97 -38.63
CA LYS A 3 65.34 4.78 -39.38
C LYS A 3 64.04 4.04 -39.79
N HIS A 4 62.93 4.52 -39.21
CA HIS A 4 61.54 4.51 -39.70
C HIS A 4 60.87 3.12 -39.86
N LEU A 5 59.53 2.95 -39.83
CA LEU A 5 58.43 3.88 -40.10
C LEU A 5 57.27 3.76 -39.08
N TYR A 6 56.78 4.90 -38.60
CA TYR A 6 55.36 5.08 -38.29
C TYR A 6 54.68 5.52 -39.59
N SER A 7 53.60 4.87 -40.03
CA SER A 7 52.68 5.45 -41.02
C SER A 7 51.44 6.00 -40.30
N ARG A 8 51.13 7.27 -40.56
CA ARG A 8 49.82 7.85 -40.25
C ARG A 8 48.93 7.65 -41.48
N SER A 9 47.77 7.03 -41.30
CA SER A 9 46.73 6.97 -42.32
C SER A 9 45.52 7.75 -41.83
N SER A 10 45.23 8.86 -42.50
CA SER A 10 44.18 9.81 -42.14
C SER A 10 42.79 9.25 -42.45
N ALA A 11 42.00 8.97 -41.41
CA ALA A 11 40.55 8.77 -41.54
C ALA A 11 39.86 10.14 -41.53
N LYS A 12 39.06 10.43 -42.56
CA LYS A 12 38.35 11.71 -42.73
C LYS A 12 37.20 11.79 -41.73
N ALA A 13 37.10 12.92 -41.01
CA ALA A 13 35.89 13.23 -40.26
C ALA A 13 34.74 13.49 -41.24
N LEU A 14 33.75 12.60 -41.28
CA LEU A 14 32.48 12.85 -41.97
C LEU A 14 31.57 13.60 -40.99
N GLY A 15 31.45 14.91 -41.16
CA GLY A 15 30.48 15.70 -40.42
C GLY A 15 29.07 15.35 -40.87
N ILE A 16 28.35 14.56 -40.08
CA ILE A 16 26.91 14.37 -40.25
C ILE A 16 26.23 15.61 -39.65
N GLY A 17 25.88 16.56 -40.51
CA GLY A 17 25.10 17.71 -40.11
C GLY A 17 23.70 17.28 -39.70
N LEU A 18 23.28 17.61 -38.48
CA LEU A 18 21.88 17.51 -38.06
C LEU A 18 21.06 18.52 -38.88
N CYS A 19 20.28 18.03 -39.84
CA CYS A 19 19.19 18.82 -40.42
C CYS A 19 18.09 18.98 -39.38
N VAL A 20 18.11 20.12 -38.66
CA VAL A 20 16.98 20.55 -37.83
C VAL A 20 15.85 21.00 -38.77
N LEU A 21 14.94 20.08 -39.09
CA LEU A 21 13.65 20.42 -39.65
C LEU A 21 12.79 21.00 -38.53
N ALA A 22 12.61 22.32 -38.55
CA ALA A 22 11.72 23.02 -37.64
C ALA A 22 10.26 22.66 -37.97
N PHE A 23 9.72 21.67 -37.29
CA PHE A 23 8.27 21.48 -37.17
C PHE A 23 7.73 22.43 -36.10
N ALA A 24 6.61 23.07 -36.38
CA ALA A 24 5.88 23.86 -35.39
C ALA A 24 5.37 22.94 -34.27
N PRO A 25 5.39 23.37 -32.99
CA PRO A 25 5.02 22.51 -31.88
C PRO A 25 3.50 22.42 -31.73
N GLU A 26 2.90 21.36 -32.27
CA GLU A 26 1.65 20.80 -31.73
C GLU A 26 1.97 19.49 -31.00
N THR A 27 2.10 19.56 -29.68
CA THR A 27 1.72 18.52 -28.69
C THR A 27 2.13 18.97 -27.28
N ASN A 28 1.23 18.81 -26.30
CA ASN A 28 1.54 18.96 -24.87
C ASN A 28 2.31 17.74 -24.33
N ALA A 29 3.34 17.28 -25.04
CA ALA A 29 4.22 16.24 -24.54
C ALA A 29 5.03 16.77 -23.35
N ASN A 30 5.40 15.90 -22.42
CA ASN A 30 6.29 16.23 -21.30
C ASN A 30 7.73 15.73 -21.55
N PRO A 31 8.54 16.44 -22.35
CA PRO A 31 9.96 16.13 -22.46
C PRO A 31 10.70 16.46 -21.16
N VAL A 32 10.20 17.36 -20.32
CA VAL A 32 10.93 17.92 -19.17
C VAL A 32 11.31 16.82 -18.16
N LEU A 33 10.32 16.21 -17.50
CA LEU A 33 10.58 15.13 -16.54
C LEU A 33 11.13 13.87 -17.23
N ALA A 34 10.69 13.60 -18.47
CA ALA A 34 11.16 12.46 -19.24
C ALA A 34 12.65 12.54 -19.56
N SER A 35 13.21 13.71 -19.87
CA SER A 35 14.65 13.91 -20.11
C SER A 35 15.47 13.77 -18.83
N TRP A 36 15.02 14.30 -17.69
CA TRP A 36 15.68 14.07 -16.40
C TRP A 36 15.70 12.58 -16.04
N ASN A 37 14.60 11.89 -16.31
CA ASN A 37 14.49 10.46 -16.13
C ASN A 37 15.44 9.68 -17.07
N GLU A 38 15.47 10.01 -18.37
CA GLU A 38 16.39 9.40 -19.34
C GLU A 38 17.86 9.66 -19.02
N LEU A 39 18.22 10.79 -18.43
CA LEU A 39 19.58 11.08 -17.99
C LEU A 39 20.03 10.04 -16.95
N VAL A 40 19.23 9.79 -15.92
CA VAL A 40 19.58 8.78 -14.90
C VAL A 40 19.54 7.36 -15.48
N MET A 41 18.59 7.05 -16.37
CA MET A 41 18.55 5.75 -17.04
C MET A 41 19.76 5.51 -17.95
N SER A 42 20.22 6.55 -18.66
CA SER A 42 21.41 6.50 -19.51
C SER A 42 22.69 6.30 -18.69
N ALA A 43 22.79 6.96 -17.53
CA ALA A 43 23.87 6.73 -16.57
C ALA A 43 23.86 5.29 -16.03
N VAL A 44 22.69 4.75 -15.68
CA VAL A 44 22.57 3.36 -15.22
C VAL A 44 22.91 2.36 -16.34
N GLN A 45 22.52 2.66 -17.57
CA GLN A 45 22.89 1.89 -18.76
C GLN A 45 24.40 1.95 -19.08
N SER A 46 25.10 3.04 -18.76
CA SER A 46 26.55 3.15 -18.90
C SER A 46 27.35 2.58 -17.70
N GLY A 47 26.67 1.99 -16.71
CA GLY A 47 27.28 1.27 -15.59
C GLY A 47 27.14 1.94 -14.22
N PHE A 48 26.42 3.06 -14.10
CA PHE A 48 26.06 3.59 -12.79
C PHE A 48 25.21 2.58 -12.03
N MET A 49 25.55 2.32 -10.76
CA MET A 49 24.98 1.22 -10.00
C MET A 49 23.46 1.39 -9.83
N SER A 50 22.66 0.43 -10.32
CA SER A 50 21.19 0.50 -10.35
C SER A 50 20.58 0.94 -9.01
N MET A 51 20.96 0.34 -7.87
CA MET A 51 20.48 0.78 -6.53
C MET A 51 20.77 2.27 -6.23
N ARG A 52 21.93 2.80 -6.63
CA ARG A 52 22.25 4.23 -6.48
C ARG A 52 21.50 5.10 -7.49
N GLY A 53 21.29 4.60 -8.71
CA GLY A 53 20.41 5.21 -9.71
C GLY A 53 18.97 5.36 -9.23
N ALA A 54 18.43 4.37 -8.51
CA ALA A 54 17.09 4.41 -7.94
C ALA A 54 16.97 5.53 -6.92
N ARG A 55 17.95 5.65 -6.01
CA ARG A 55 18.01 6.74 -5.04
C ARG A 55 18.07 8.10 -5.74
N ALA A 56 18.95 8.25 -6.74
CA ALA A 56 19.13 9.51 -7.45
C ALA A 56 17.88 9.94 -8.25
N VAL A 57 17.25 9.04 -9.00
CA VAL A 57 16.04 9.36 -9.77
C VAL A 57 14.83 9.61 -8.88
N THR A 58 14.74 8.92 -7.73
CA THR A 58 13.69 9.17 -6.73
C THR A 58 13.87 10.53 -6.09
N ALA A 59 15.09 10.85 -5.64
CA ALA A 59 15.41 12.15 -5.08
C ALA A 59 15.07 13.29 -6.07
N ALA A 60 15.50 13.15 -7.34
CA ALA A 60 15.24 14.15 -8.36
C ALA A 60 13.73 14.35 -8.61
N HIS A 61 12.97 13.27 -8.81
CA HIS A 61 11.53 13.40 -9.03
C HIS A 61 10.75 13.82 -7.77
N THR A 62 11.24 13.55 -6.56
CA THR A 62 10.68 14.11 -5.32
C THR A 62 10.87 15.62 -5.25
N ALA A 63 12.08 16.12 -5.50
CA ALA A 63 12.38 17.56 -5.53
C ALA A 63 11.63 18.28 -6.67
N GLN A 64 11.51 17.64 -7.84
CA GLN A 64 10.77 18.17 -8.98
C GLN A 64 9.27 18.24 -8.72
N TRP A 65 8.70 17.28 -7.98
CA TRP A 65 7.29 17.36 -7.55
C TRP A 65 7.06 18.48 -6.55
N CYS A 66 7.96 18.67 -5.58
CA CYS A 66 7.96 19.83 -4.67
C CYS A 66 7.99 21.14 -5.48
N ALA A 67 8.90 21.26 -6.46
CA ALA A 67 9.01 22.46 -7.28
C ALA A 67 7.74 22.74 -8.10
N ILE A 68 7.05 21.70 -8.60
CA ILE A 68 5.74 21.83 -9.25
C ILE A 68 4.68 22.35 -8.26
N THR A 69 4.57 21.76 -7.07
CA THR A 69 3.56 22.16 -6.08
C THR A 69 3.78 23.59 -5.58
N ASP A 70 5.03 23.99 -5.40
CA ASP A 70 5.39 25.28 -4.83
C ASP A 70 5.19 26.42 -5.82
N VAL A 71 5.57 26.23 -7.10
CA VAL A 71 5.24 27.19 -8.17
C VAL A 71 3.72 27.36 -8.28
N LEU A 72 2.94 26.28 -8.29
CA LEU A 72 1.47 26.39 -8.30
C LEU A 72 0.92 27.13 -7.07
N ALA A 73 1.49 26.89 -5.88
CA ALA A 73 1.10 27.59 -4.66
C ALA A 73 1.34 29.11 -4.73
N THR A 74 2.40 29.58 -5.41
CA THR A 74 2.60 31.03 -5.65
C THR A 74 1.46 31.70 -6.42
N HIS A 75 0.75 30.92 -7.25
CA HIS A 75 -0.43 31.37 -8.02
C HIS A 75 -1.76 31.06 -7.31
N ASN A 76 -1.73 30.59 -6.06
CA ASN A 76 -2.87 30.07 -5.30
C ASN A 76 -3.58 28.89 -5.98
N LEU A 77 -2.82 28.05 -6.70
CA LEU A 77 -3.31 26.84 -7.36
C LEU A 77 -2.80 25.58 -6.65
N THR A 78 -3.58 24.51 -6.80
CA THR A 78 -3.19 23.14 -6.46
C THR A 78 -3.07 22.30 -7.75
N PRO A 79 -2.38 21.14 -7.73
CA PRO A 79 -2.37 20.23 -8.87
C PRO A 79 -3.75 19.71 -9.32
N LYS A 80 -4.81 19.91 -8.51
CA LYS A 80 -6.20 19.52 -8.83
C LYS A 80 -6.95 20.58 -9.62
N ASP A 81 -6.47 21.83 -9.65
CA ASP A 81 -7.14 22.94 -10.33
C ASP A 81 -6.94 22.88 -11.85
N PRO A 82 -7.99 23.04 -12.68
CA PRO A 82 -7.86 23.00 -14.14
C PRO A 82 -6.84 24.00 -14.70
N GLN A 83 -6.66 25.14 -14.04
CA GLN A 83 -5.71 26.19 -14.41
C GLN A 83 -4.26 25.73 -14.25
N ALA A 84 -3.96 24.86 -13.29
CA ALA A 84 -2.61 24.30 -13.08
C ALA A 84 -2.13 23.47 -14.27
N LYS A 85 -3.06 22.90 -15.04
CA LYS A 85 -2.80 22.13 -16.26
C LYS A 85 -2.71 22.97 -17.53
N SER A 86 -2.87 24.30 -17.42
CA SER A 86 -2.78 25.21 -18.56
C SER A 86 -1.34 25.60 -18.88
N ASN A 87 -1.09 25.99 -20.13
CA ASN A 87 0.24 26.42 -20.57
C ASN A 87 0.65 27.80 -20.00
N ALA A 88 -0.16 28.44 -19.14
CA ALA A 88 0.11 29.76 -18.56
C ALA A 88 1.34 29.78 -17.64
N TYR A 89 1.69 28.63 -17.03
CA TYR A 89 2.77 28.50 -16.04
C TYR A 89 3.93 27.61 -16.53
N VAL A 90 3.93 27.22 -17.82
CA VAL A 90 4.81 26.16 -18.32
C VAL A 90 6.30 26.51 -18.20
N ASP A 91 6.68 27.76 -18.45
CA ASP A 91 8.08 28.21 -18.37
C ASP A 91 8.59 28.27 -16.93
N GLU A 92 7.75 28.72 -15.98
CA GLU A 92 8.06 28.74 -14.55
C GLU A 92 8.19 27.32 -13.99
N LEU A 93 7.21 26.46 -14.25
CA LEU A 93 7.23 25.06 -13.84
C LEU A 93 8.44 24.32 -14.44
N THR A 94 8.72 24.51 -15.73
CA THR A 94 9.87 23.88 -16.41
C THR A 94 11.19 24.35 -15.80
N THR A 95 11.32 25.66 -15.51
CA THR A 95 12.53 26.21 -14.90
C THR A 95 12.75 25.68 -13.47
N ALA A 96 11.69 25.62 -12.66
CA ALA A 96 11.78 25.11 -11.29
C ALA A 96 12.09 23.59 -11.27
N VAL A 97 11.47 22.81 -12.16
CA VAL A 97 11.75 21.37 -12.34
C VAL A 97 13.18 21.11 -12.84
N ALA A 98 13.69 21.93 -13.76
CA ALA A 98 15.07 21.83 -14.24
C ALA A 98 16.07 22.15 -13.12
N SER A 99 15.81 23.21 -12.35
CA SER A 99 16.61 23.61 -11.19
C SER A 99 16.64 22.53 -10.10
N ALA A 100 15.47 22.01 -9.69
CA ALA A 100 15.37 20.93 -8.71
C ALA A 100 16.09 19.64 -9.16
N GLY A 101 15.94 19.28 -10.45
CA GLY A 101 16.64 18.15 -11.05
C GLY A 101 18.15 18.32 -11.02
N LYS A 102 18.64 19.50 -11.40
CA LYS A 102 20.08 19.83 -11.37
C LYS A 102 20.64 19.74 -9.96
N THR A 103 20.06 20.45 -8.99
CA THR A 103 20.57 20.51 -7.61
C THR A 103 20.74 19.13 -6.99
N VAL A 104 19.73 18.26 -7.12
CA VAL A 104 19.81 16.89 -6.60
C VAL A 104 20.84 16.04 -7.34
N LEU A 105 20.87 16.10 -8.68
CA LEU A 105 21.72 15.20 -9.46
C LEU A 105 23.19 15.62 -9.47
N ASP A 106 23.53 16.91 -9.37
CA ASP A 106 24.92 17.35 -9.14
C ASP A 106 25.49 16.75 -7.84
N SER A 107 24.66 16.69 -6.79
CA SER A 107 25.01 16.12 -5.48
C SER A 107 25.13 14.59 -5.52
N MET A 108 24.20 13.90 -6.19
CA MET A 108 24.13 12.43 -6.16
C MET A 108 24.84 11.72 -7.32
N MET A 109 25.18 12.45 -8.40
CA MET A 109 25.71 11.90 -9.65
C MET A 109 26.86 12.75 -10.23
N ALA A 110 27.76 13.24 -9.36
CA ALA A 110 28.89 14.12 -9.69
C ALA A 110 29.73 13.76 -10.96
N SER A 111 29.78 12.48 -11.36
CA SER A 111 30.44 12.02 -12.58
C SER A 111 29.67 12.33 -13.88
N PHE A 112 28.49 12.94 -13.81
CA PHE A 112 27.60 13.24 -14.93
C PHE A 112 27.30 14.75 -15.08
N ASN A 113 28.00 15.61 -14.32
CA ASN A 113 27.71 17.06 -14.25
C ASN A 113 27.64 17.74 -15.63
N GLU A 114 28.54 17.43 -16.58
CA GLU A 114 28.47 18.01 -17.93
C GLU A 114 27.15 17.71 -18.66
N THR A 115 26.56 16.53 -18.43
CA THR A 115 25.26 16.14 -19.00
C THR A 115 24.09 16.79 -18.25
N ILE A 116 24.23 16.95 -16.93
CA ILE A 116 23.26 17.62 -16.06
C ILE A 116 23.20 19.13 -16.38
N ASP A 117 24.36 19.78 -16.51
CA ASP A 117 24.52 21.17 -16.94
C ASP A 117 23.90 21.41 -18.32
N ALA A 118 24.18 20.53 -19.29
CA ALA A 118 23.62 20.65 -20.64
C ALA A 118 22.09 20.54 -20.63
N LEU A 119 21.52 19.61 -19.86
CA LEU A 119 20.06 19.45 -19.76
C LEU A 119 19.41 20.63 -19.02
N TYR A 120 20.03 21.11 -17.94
CA TYR A 120 19.59 22.30 -17.21
C TYR A 120 19.55 23.52 -18.13
N MET A 121 20.65 23.80 -18.84
CA MET A 121 20.75 24.95 -19.76
C MET A 121 19.80 24.85 -20.96
N GLN A 122 19.31 23.66 -21.30
CA GLN A 122 18.29 23.47 -22.34
C GLN A 122 16.87 23.83 -21.85
N GLN A 123 16.59 23.68 -20.55
CA GLN A 123 15.24 23.76 -20.00
C GLN A 123 14.98 24.99 -19.11
N ALA A 124 15.98 25.44 -18.35
CA ALA A 124 15.84 26.54 -17.40
C ALA A 124 15.91 27.91 -18.09
N ASN A 125 14.94 28.77 -17.82
CA ASN A 125 14.97 30.16 -18.27
C ASN A 125 15.69 31.04 -17.20
N PRO A 126 16.90 31.58 -17.48
CA PRO A 126 17.66 32.37 -16.50
C PRO A 126 16.98 33.69 -16.10
N ALA A 127 15.94 34.15 -16.81
CA ALA A 127 15.15 35.31 -16.41
C ALA A 127 14.17 35.01 -15.26
N LEU A 128 13.82 33.74 -15.03
CA LEU A 128 12.83 33.32 -14.03
C LEU A 128 13.49 32.97 -12.68
N ALA A 129 14.24 33.92 -12.12
CA ALA A 129 15.02 33.71 -10.89
C ALA A 129 14.21 33.19 -9.69
N ALA A 130 12.93 33.55 -9.56
CA ALA A 130 12.04 33.02 -8.52
C ALA A 130 11.76 31.52 -8.70
N ALA A 131 11.54 31.05 -9.93
CA ALA A 131 11.35 29.63 -10.23
C ALA A 131 12.64 28.83 -10.02
N ILE A 132 13.80 29.40 -10.36
CA ILE A 132 15.12 28.80 -10.06
C ILE A 132 15.27 28.60 -8.55
N ALA A 133 15.01 29.62 -7.75
CA ALA A 133 15.13 29.57 -6.28
C ALA A 133 14.17 28.54 -5.64
N ILE A 134 12.94 28.40 -6.15
CA ILE A 134 12.01 27.34 -5.71
C ILE A 134 12.61 25.96 -6.00
N GLY A 135 13.14 25.75 -7.21
CA GLY A 135 13.79 24.50 -7.58
C GLY A 135 15.03 24.19 -6.74
N GLU A 136 15.87 25.19 -6.46
CA GLU A 136 17.05 25.05 -5.60
C GLU A 136 16.66 24.65 -4.18
N SER A 137 15.64 25.31 -3.60
CA SER A 137 15.14 25.01 -2.25
C SER A 137 14.60 23.57 -2.15
N CYS A 138 13.67 23.18 -3.03
CA CYS A 138 13.13 21.82 -3.07
C CYS A 138 14.22 20.76 -3.31
N GLY A 139 15.26 21.09 -4.08
CA GLY A 139 16.43 20.22 -4.28
C GLY A 139 17.26 20.07 -3.00
N GLN A 140 17.51 21.17 -2.29
CA GLN A 140 18.28 21.16 -1.04
C GLN A 140 17.53 20.43 0.08
N ASP A 141 16.23 20.64 0.24
CA ASP A 141 15.40 19.95 1.24
C ASP A 141 15.49 18.43 1.08
N VAL A 142 15.49 17.93 -0.17
CA VAL A 142 15.67 16.51 -0.48
C VAL A 142 17.12 16.05 -0.26
N ILE A 143 18.13 16.87 -0.52
CA ILE A 143 19.52 16.52 -0.20
C ILE A 143 19.70 16.35 1.31
N ASP A 144 19.21 17.32 2.10
CA ASP A 144 19.36 17.35 3.55
C ASP A 144 18.58 16.19 4.21
N ALA A 145 17.33 15.94 3.77
CA ALA A 145 16.54 14.80 4.23
C ALA A 145 17.18 13.43 3.88
N ARG A 146 18.13 13.39 2.94
CA ARG A 146 18.80 12.15 2.50
C ARG A 146 20.29 12.07 2.88
N ALA A 147 20.84 13.06 3.59
CA ALA A 147 22.28 13.14 3.88
C ALA A 147 22.83 11.91 4.60
N ASP A 148 22.17 11.50 5.70
CA ASP A 148 22.56 10.36 6.54
C ASP A 148 21.61 9.15 6.39
N ASP A 149 21.01 8.97 5.20
CA ASP A 149 19.97 7.98 4.94
C ASP A 149 20.43 6.51 4.88
N GLY A 150 21.65 6.19 5.32
CA GLY A 150 22.23 4.85 5.30
C GLY A 150 22.71 4.35 3.92
N SER A 151 22.50 5.06 2.81
CA SER A 151 22.92 4.62 1.46
C SER A 151 24.43 4.64 1.19
N SER A 152 25.19 5.27 2.09
CA SER A 152 26.65 5.25 2.16
C SER A 152 27.21 4.10 3.00
N ALA A 153 26.36 3.39 3.77
CA ALA A 153 26.80 2.40 4.74
C ALA A 153 27.48 1.18 4.09
N MET A 154 28.74 0.95 4.48
CA MET A 154 29.51 -0.23 4.09
C MET A 154 29.45 -1.30 5.19
N ALA A 155 29.42 -2.56 4.80
CA ALA A 155 29.52 -3.71 5.69
C ALA A 155 30.64 -4.67 5.24
N PRO A 156 31.14 -5.54 6.14
CA PRO A 156 32.00 -6.65 5.76
C PRO A 156 31.36 -7.54 4.68
N PRO A 157 32.16 -8.23 3.85
CA PRO A 157 31.64 -9.15 2.84
C PRO A 157 30.71 -10.21 3.44
N TYR A 158 29.45 -10.23 3.02
CA TYR A 158 28.48 -11.23 3.46
C TYR A 158 28.65 -12.51 2.64
N LEU A 159 29.06 -13.61 3.30
CA LEU A 159 29.29 -14.92 2.69
C LEU A 159 28.18 -15.94 2.99
N GLY A 160 27.15 -15.56 3.74
CA GLY A 160 26.05 -16.46 4.11
C GLY A 160 26.50 -17.64 4.98
N ASP A 161 25.84 -18.77 4.81
CA ASP A 161 26.13 -20.02 5.51
C ASP A 161 26.17 -21.19 4.51
N ASN A 162 27.36 -21.81 4.42
CA ASN A 162 27.65 -22.93 3.53
C ASN A 162 27.45 -24.30 4.21
N SER A 163 27.14 -24.32 5.50
CA SER A 163 27.04 -25.52 6.36
C SER A 163 25.60 -25.94 6.68
N THR A 164 24.66 -24.99 6.72
CA THR A 164 23.23 -25.27 6.96
C THR A 164 22.44 -25.30 5.65
N ASP A 165 21.68 -26.36 5.37
CA ASP A 165 20.82 -26.40 4.18
C ASP A 165 19.70 -25.36 4.22
N GLY A 166 19.27 -24.91 3.04
CA GLY A 166 18.35 -23.77 2.90
C GLY A 166 19.02 -22.39 2.99
N MET A 167 20.23 -22.29 3.58
CA MET A 167 20.91 -21.00 3.77
C MET A 167 21.72 -20.57 2.54
N TRP A 168 21.66 -19.28 2.22
CA TRP A 168 22.33 -18.69 1.07
C TRP A 168 23.85 -18.82 1.19
N ARG A 169 24.46 -19.06 0.03
CA ARG A 169 25.90 -19.20 -0.17
C ARG A 169 26.26 -18.57 -1.51
N PRO A 170 27.50 -18.07 -1.68
CA PRO A 170 27.99 -17.59 -2.96
C PRO A 170 27.78 -18.63 -4.06
N THR A 171 27.29 -18.17 -5.22
CA THR A 171 26.90 -19.05 -6.33
C THR A 171 27.95 -19.06 -7.45
N PRO A 172 28.06 -20.17 -8.21
CA PRO A 172 28.91 -20.21 -9.40
C PRO A 172 28.45 -19.18 -10.47
N PRO A 173 29.34 -18.75 -11.37
CA PRO A 173 30.76 -19.16 -11.47
C PRO A 173 31.70 -18.37 -10.55
N ALA A 174 31.30 -17.17 -10.10
CA ALA A 174 32.21 -16.23 -9.46
C ALA A 174 32.36 -16.40 -7.94
N PHE A 175 31.38 -17.04 -7.28
CA PHE A 175 31.35 -17.23 -5.82
C PHE A 175 31.60 -15.92 -5.03
N SER A 176 31.07 -14.81 -5.54
CA SER A 176 31.25 -13.48 -4.95
C SER A 176 30.44 -13.29 -3.65
N PRO A 177 30.91 -12.44 -2.72
CA PRO A 177 30.11 -11.98 -1.58
C PRO A 177 28.79 -11.33 -2.02
N ALA A 178 27.81 -11.32 -1.12
CA ALA A 178 26.48 -10.81 -1.44
C ALA A 178 26.44 -9.30 -1.67
N LEU A 179 25.59 -8.88 -2.60
CA LEU A 179 25.43 -7.49 -3.03
C LEU A 179 24.64 -6.66 -2.02
N MET A 180 25.32 -5.66 -1.44
CA MET A 180 24.72 -4.57 -0.64
C MET A 180 23.89 -5.05 0.57
N PRO A 181 24.46 -5.84 1.52
CA PRO A 181 23.73 -6.34 2.69
C PRO A 181 23.17 -5.24 3.61
N THR A 182 23.70 -4.02 3.54
CA THR A 182 23.24 -2.85 4.29
C THR A 182 22.03 -2.13 3.68
N TRP A 183 21.62 -2.45 2.46
CA TRP A 183 20.60 -1.65 1.75
C TRP A 183 19.20 -1.71 2.40
N ALA A 184 18.93 -2.76 3.20
CA ALA A 184 17.75 -2.87 4.04
C ALA A 184 17.62 -1.75 5.10
N ASN A 185 18.76 -1.15 5.48
CA ASN A 185 18.84 -0.09 6.50
C ASN A 185 18.80 1.31 5.87
N VAL A 186 18.63 1.43 4.55
CA VAL A 186 18.41 2.73 3.92
C VAL A 186 17.07 3.28 4.39
N THR A 187 17.04 4.54 4.84
CA THR A 187 15.80 5.21 5.24
C THR A 187 14.83 5.16 4.06
N PRO A 188 13.60 4.63 4.19
CA PRO A 188 12.68 4.58 3.06
C PRO A 188 12.18 5.96 2.61
N TRP A 189 11.35 5.99 1.57
CA TRP A 189 10.77 7.20 1.00
C TRP A 189 9.30 7.39 1.41
N ALA A 190 8.50 6.33 1.32
CA ALA A 190 7.09 6.30 1.70
C ALA A 190 6.78 5.22 2.76
N MET A 191 7.61 4.18 2.89
CA MET A 191 7.56 3.26 4.04
C MET A 191 8.12 3.92 5.31
N THR A 192 7.79 3.36 6.47
CA THR A 192 8.30 3.80 7.78
C THR A 192 9.64 3.16 8.14
N VAL A 193 9.85 1.90 7.73
CA VAL A 193 11.07 1.12 7.96
C VAL A 193 11.19 0.03 6.90
N GLY A 194 12.41 -0.40 6.56
CA GLY A 194 12.64 -1.44 5.53
C GLY A 194 11.91 -2.75 5.79
N SER A 195 11.63 -3.09 7.05
CA SER A 195 10.89 -4.31 7.43
C SER A 195 9.36 -4.17 7.40
N GLN A 196 8.79 -3.02 7.05
CA GLN A 196 7.33 -2.78 7.09
C GLN A 196 6.56 -3.83 6.27
N PHE A 197 7.04 -4.14 5.07
CA PHE A 197 6.44 -5.13 4.17
C PHE A 197 7.24 -6.44 4.12
N ARG A 198 8.05 -6.75 5.13
CA ARG A 198 8.80 -8.02 5.21
C ARG A 198 7.86 -9.19 4.96
N ALA A 199 8.22 -10.03 3.99
CA ALA A 199 7.41 -11.19 3.65
C ALA A 199 7.36 -12.19 4.82
N PRO A 200 6.33 -13.05 4.93
CA PRO A 200 6.33 -14.19 5.84
C PRO A 200 7.54 -15.13 5.60
N PRO A 201 7.86 -16.06 6.51
CA PRO A 201 8.93 -17.02 6.29
C PRO A 201 8.74 -17.85 5.00
N PRO A 202 9.82 -18.16 4.26
CA PRO A 202 9.75 -19.03 3.09
C PRO A 202 9.31 -20.46 3.47
N PRO A 203 8.76 -21.23 2.51
CA PRO A 203 8.36 -22.61 2.75
C PRO A 203 9.50 -23.47 3.30
N THR A 204 9.19 -24.34 4.27
CA THR A 204 10.19 -25.23 4.87
C THR A 204 10.66 -26.27 3.85
N LEU A 205 11.93 -26.70 3.95
CA LEU A 205 12.54 -27.59 2.95
C LEU A 205 11.88 -28.98 2.83
N GLY A 206 11.07 -29.38 3.82
CA GLY A 206 10.28 -30.62 3.82
C GLY A 206 8.81 -30.44 3.41
N SER A 207 8.41 -29.26 2.93
CA SER A 207 7.04 -28.97 2.51
C SER A 207 6.76 -29.32 1.06
N ASP A 208 5.52 -29.70 0.75
CA ASP A 208 5.04 -29.91 -0.63
C ASP A 208 5.18 -28.65 -1.51
N GLU A 209 5.10 -27.46 -0.92
CA GLU A 209 5.30 -26.20 -1.62
C GLU A 209 6.75 -26.01 -2.06
N TYR A 210 7.71 -26.25 -1.16
CA TYR A 210 9.12 -26.27 -1.52
C TYR A 210 9.42 -27.34 -2.56
N ALA A 211 8.88 -28.55 -2.39
CA ALA A 211 9.09 -29.66 -3.32
C ALA A 211 8.61 -29.34 -4.75
N ARG A 212 7.41 -28.77 -4.89
CA ARG A 212 6.87 -28.31 -6.19
C ARG A 212 7.74 -27.21 -6.81
N ALA A 213 8.09 -26.19 -6.04
CA ALA A 213 8.89 -25.06 -6.54
C ALA A 213 10.33 -25.49 -6.92
N TYR A 214 10.90 -26.48 -6.24
CA TYR A 214 12.18 -27.08 -6.59
C TYR A 214 12.10 -27.83 -7.92
N LEU A 215 11.04 -28.62 -8.15
CA LEU A 215 10.85 -29.36 -9.40
C LEU A 215 10.60 -28.43 -10.59
N GLU A 216 9.77 -27.39 -10.40
CA GLU A 216 9.56 -26.32 -11.38
C GLU A 216 10.89 -25.63 -11.73
N ALA A 217 11.66 -25.18 -10.73
CA ALA A 217 12.95 -24.55 -10.97
C ALA A 217 13.98 -25.50 -11.62
N LYS A 218 13.97 -26.79 -11.29
CA LYS A 218 14.89 -27.78 -11.87
C LYS A 218 14.58 -28.06 -13.34
N SER A 219 13.29 -28.21 -13.70
CA SER A 219 12.85 -28.38 -15.09
C SER A 219 12.98 -27.08 -15.89
N ASP A 220 12.31 -26.02 -15.43
CA ASP A 220 12.01 -24.85 -16.25
C ASP A 220 13.06 -23.75 -16.05
N GLY A 221 13.94 -23.87 -15.06
CA GLY A 221 15.10 -23.01 -14.89
C GLY A 221 16.38 -23.50 -15.59
N SER A 222 16.41 -24.75 -16.07
CA SER A 222 17.62 -25.38 -16.61
C SER A 222 18.13 -24.71 -17.88
N MET A 223 19.46 -24.62 -18.05
CA MET A 223 20.10 -24.17 -19.28
C MET A 223 19.89 -25.16 -20.44
N THR A 224 19.78 -26.46 -20.16
CA THR A 224 19.69 -27.54 -21.16
C THR A 224 18.62 -28.56 -20.79
N GLY A 225 17.91 -29.10 -21.79
CA GLY A 225 16.85 -30.11 -21.55
C GLY A 225 15.69 -29.61 -20.70
N SER A 226 15.36 -28.32 -20.80
CA SER A 226 14.33 -27.66 -20.00
C SER A 226 12.91 -27.92 -20.51
N GLY A 227 11.92 -27.87 -19.61
CA GLY A 227 10.49 -27.98 -19.95
C GLY A 227 9.88 -26.73 -20.60
N ARG A 228 10.57 -25.58 -20.58
CA ARG A 228 10.10 -24.32 -21.19
C ARG A 228 9.77 -24.47 -22.68
N SER A 229 8.66 -23.86 -23.08
CA SER A 229 8.37 -23.52 -24.47
C SER A 229 9.33 -22.46 -25.05
N GLU A 230 9.23 -22.23 -26.36
CA GLU A 230 9.98 -21.19 -27.08
C GLU A 230 9.61 -19.78 -26.59
N GLU A 231 8.33 -19.51 -26.34
CA GLU A 231 7.86 -18.21 -25.83
C GLU A 231 8.33 -17.98 -24.39
N GLU A 232 8.24 -18.98 -23.51
CA GLU A 232 8.76 -18.86 -22.13
C GLU A 232 10.28 -18.65 -22.12
N SER A 233 11.01 -19.30 -23.01
CA SER A 233 12.46 -19.08 -23.19
C SER A 233 12.77 -17.67 -23.73
N THR A 234 11.94 -17.16 -24.65
CA THR A 234 12.03 -15.80 -25.18
C THR A 234 11.78 -14.77 -24.07
N ILE A 235 10.72 -14.96 -23.27
CA ILE A 235 10.37 -14.12 -22.13
C ILE A 235 11.46 -14.14 -21.04
N ALA A 236 11.97 -15.32 -20.70
CA ALA A 236 13.05 -15.51 -19.73
C ALA A 236 14.28 -14.67 -20.10
N VAL A 237 14.65 -14.68 -21.39
CA VAL A 237 15.72 -13.83 -21.90
C VAL A 237 15.31 -12.36 -21.90
N PHE A 238 14.12 -12.00 -22.37
CA PHE A 238 13.65 -10.61 -22.49
C PHE A 238 13.78 -9.84 -21.16
N TRP A 239 13.30 -10.40 -20.06
CA TRP A 239 13.34 -9.80 -18.72
C TRP A 239 14.62 -10.08 -17.92
N SER A 240 15.63 -10.72 -18.51
CA SER A 240 16.91 -10.99 -17.82
C SER A 240 17.76 -9.73 -17.56
N GLY A 241 17.47 -8.62 -18.25
CA GLY A 241 18.18 -7.34 -18.16
C GLY A 241 17.93 -6.50 -16.90
N ASN A 242 18.44 -5.26 -16.91
CA ASN A 242 18.23 -4.29 -15.84
C ASN A 242 16.80 -3.73 -15.90
N GLN A 243 15.97 -4.18 -14.97
CA GLN A 243 14.54 -3.89 -14.95
C GLN A 243 14.20 -2.42 -14.69
N MET A 244 15.09 -1.67 -14.02
CA MET A 244 14.92 -0.23 -13.83
C MET A 244 14.68 0.49 -15.17
N LEU A 245 15.47 0.12 -16.19
CA LEU A 245 15.38 0.73 -17.51
C LEU A 245 14.03 0.46 -18.16
N SER A 246 13.52 -0.78 -18.09
CA SER A 246 12.18 -1.15 -18.57
C SER A 246 11.06 -0.42 -17.86
N LEU A 247 11.11 -0.34 -16.51
CA LEU A 247 10.03 0.26 -15.72
C LEU A 247 9.97 1.77 -15.87
N HIS A 248 11.11 2.45 -15.90
CA HIS A 248 11.13 3.88 -16.20
C HIS A 248 10.79 4.18 -17.67
N ASN A 249 11.15 3.30 -18.62
CA ASN A 249 10.70 3.44 -20.00
C ASN A 249 9.17 3.32 -20.13
N MET A 250 8.55 2.41 -19.37
CA MET A 250 7.10 2.31 -19.24
C MET A 250 6.47 3.59 -18.67
N ILE A 251 7.04 4.18 -17.60
CA ILE A 251 6.58 5.47 -17.05
C ILE A 251 6.59 6.55 -18.14
N ARG A 252 7.72 6.71 -18.84
CA ARG A 252 7.85 7.73 -19.91
C ARG A 252 6.83 7.55 -21.03
N GLN A 253 6.55 6.31 -21.46
CA GLN A 253 5.53 6.01 -22.48
C GLN A 253 4.11 6.35 -21.99
N ILE A 254 3.75 5.97 -20.76
CA ILE A 254 2.43 6.29 -20.16
C ILE A 254 2.24 7.82 -20.06
N THR A 255 3.27 8.57 -19.67
CA THR A 255 3.19 10.02 -19.51
C THR A 255 3.38 10.83 -20.80
N ALA A 256 3.57 10.19 -21.96
CA ALA A 256 4.04 10.87 -23.17
C ALA A 256 3.12 11.99 -23.68
N SER A 257 1.82 11.90 -23.40
CA SER A 257 0.78 12.89 -23.78
C SER A 257 0.30 13.77 -22.62
N MET A 258 0.86 13.60 -21.41
CA MET A 258 0.43 14.30 -20.20
C MET A 258 1.18 15.62 -20.02
N GLY A 259 0.50 16.64 -19.48
CA GLY A 259 1.16 17.88 -19.05
C GLY A 259 2.11 17.66 -17.86
N LEU A 260 3.01 18.63 -17.61
CA LEU A 260 4.03 18.55 -16.56
C LEU A 260 3.45 18.25 -15.16
N VAL A 261 2.34 18.92 -14.81
CA VAL A 261 1.62 18.72 -13.53
C VAL A 261 0.94 17.35 -13.45
N GLU A 262 0.48 16.81 -14.58
CA GLU A 262 -0.22 15.52 -14.65
C GLU A 262 0.75 14.33 -14.60
N ALA A 263 1.93 14.48 -15.19
CA ALA A 263 2.97 13.47 -15.22
C ALA A 263 3.83 13.43 -13.94
N GLY A 264 3.92 14.53 -13.19
CA GLY A 264 4.69 14.63 -11.94
C GLY A 264 4.45 13.47 -10.95
N PRO A 265 3.19 13.10 -10.64
CA PRO A 265 2.88 11.96 -9.77
C PRO A 265 3.38 10.62 -10.30
N PHE A 266 3.38 10.41 -11.62
CA PHE A 266 3.84 9.17 -12.25
C PHE A 266 5.37 9.00 -12.12
N PHE A 267 6.12 10.09 -12.34
CA PHE A 267 7.58 10.08 -12.18
C PHE A 267 8.00 9.96 -10.71
N LYS A 268 7.40 10.73 -9.79
CA LYS A 268 7.69 10.61 -8.35
C LYS A 268 7.23 9.26 -7.79
N GLY A 269 5.95 8.93 -7.93
CA GLY A 269 5.35 7.72 -7.35
C GLY A 269 5.97 6.44 -7.89
N GLY A 270 6.25 6.37 -9.20
CA GLY A 270 6.95 5.23 -9.80
C GLY A 270 8.40 5.08 -9.34
N ALA A 271 9.12 6.18 -9.13
CA ALA A 271 10.49 6.13 -8.60
C ALA A 271 10.52 5.70 -7.12
N VAL A 272 9.66 6.30 -6.28
CA VAL A 272 9.45 5.93 -4.86
C VAL A 272 9.13 4.44 -4.73
N ALA A 273 8.16 3.95 -5.52
CA ALA A 273 7.77 2.54 -5.56
C ALA A 273 8.94 1.61 -5.89
N PHE A 274 9.79 1.97 -6.86
CA PHE A 274 10.99 1.19 -7.19
C PHE A 274 12.07 1.24 -6.09
N ALA A 275 12.27 2.39 -5.46
CA ALA A 275 13.27 2.57 -4.41
C ALA A 275 12.89 1.77 -3.14
N ASP A 276 11.67 1.96 -2.63
CA ASP A 276 11.20 1.29 -1.42
C ASP A 276 11.04 -0.22 -1.60
N ALA A 277 10.63 -0.68 -2.79
CA ALA A 277 10.60 -2.11 -3.12
C ALA A 277 11.99 -2.77 -3.07
N GLN A 278 13.07 -2.05 -3.40
CA GLN A 278 14.43 -2.58 -3.19
C GLN A 278 14.78 -2.65 -1.70
N ILE A 279 14.43 -1.64 -0.91
CA ILE A 279 14.74 -1.63 0.53
C ILE A 279 14.04 -2.82 1.23
N ALA A 280 12.74 -3.02 0.99
CA ALA A 280 11.98 -4.13 1.58
C ALA A 280 12.37 -5.52 1.04
N ALA A 281 12.68 -5.63 -0.26
CA ALA A 281 13.18 -6.89 -0.82
C ALA A 281 14.56 -7.24 -0.24
N TRP A 282 15.44 -6.25 -0.02
CA TRP A 282 16.73 -6.48 0.63
C TRP A 282 16.57 -6.84 2.10
N ASP A 283 15.65 -6.22 2.84
CA ASP A 283 15.31 -6.61 4.21
C ASP A 283 14.94 -8.09 4.30
N SER A 284 13.98 -8.55 3.49
CA SER A 284 13.56 -9.96 3.50
C SER A 284 14.70 -10.90 3.07
N LYS A 285 15.50 -10.48 2.07
CA LYS A 285 16.67 -11.26 1.59
C LYS A 285 17.69 -11.52 2.67
N TYR A 286 18.10 -10.49 3.42
CA TYR A 286 19.13 -10.64 4.43
C TYR A 286 18.59 -11.09 5.79
N HIS A 287 17.28 -10.94 6.04
CA HIS A 287 16.60 -11.54 7.19
C HIS A 287 16.49 -13.07 7.09
N TYR A 288 16.00 -13.59 5.95
CA TYR A 288 15.85 -15.04 5.76
C TYR A 288 17.09 -15.73 5.19
N SER A 289 17.91 -15.00 4.42
CA SER A 289 19.10 -15.51 3.74
C SER A 289 18.85 -16.84 3.02
N PHE A 290 17.75 -16.95 2.26
CA PHE A 290 17.35 -18.20 1.62
C PHE A 290 18.20 -18.51 0.38
N TRP A 291 18.56 -19.78 0.20
CA TRP A 291 19.43 -20.24 -0.88
C TRP A 291 18.79 -20.17 -2.27
N ARG A 292 19.66 -20.19 -3.29
CA ARG A 292 19.26 -20.13 -4.70
C ARG A 292 18.96 -21.51 -5.26
N PRO A 293 18.12 -21.64 -6.30
CA PRO A 293 17.88 -22.91 -7.00
C PRO A 293 19.17 -23.64 -7.40
N VAL A 294 20.21 -22.93 -7.88
CA VAL A 294 21.50 -23.55 -8.23
C VAL A 294 22.21 -24.21 -7.05
N SER A 295 22.07 -23.68 -5.83
CA SER A 295 22.64 -24.27 -4.61
C SER A 295 21.80 -25.46 -4.17
N ALA A 296 20.48 -25.29 -4.12
CA ALA A 296 19.54 -26.32 -3.72
C ALA A 296 19.62 -27.55 -4.63
N ILE A 297 19.56 -27.36 -5.95
CA ILE A 297 19.49 -28.44 -6.94
C ILE A 297 20.82 -29.21 -6.99
N ARG A 298 21.96 -28.53 -6.90
CA ARG A 298 23.28 -29.20 -6.92
C ARG A 298 23.57 -30.04 -5.68
N LEU A 299 22.99 -29.68 -4.54
CA LEU A 299 23.23 -30.33 -3.26
C LEU A 299 22.11 -31.30 -2.85
N GLY A 300 20.90 -31.13 -3.39
CA GLY A 300 19.73 -32.00 -3.17
C GLY A 300 19.19 -32.05 -1.74
N ASN A 301 19.79 -31.33 -0.78
CA ASN A 301 19.41 -31.35 0.64
C ASN A 301 19.40 -32.77 1.25
N GLY A 302 20.26 -33.67 0.74
CA GLY A 302 20.27 -35.10 1.10
C GLY A 302 18.97 -35.86 0.80
N GLN A 303 18.04 -35.29 0.04
CA GLN A 303 16.73 -35.89 -0.26
C GLN A 303 16.83 -36.87 -1.43
N GLU A 304 16.05 -37.95 -1.37
CA GLU A 304 15.86 -38.89 -2.47
C GLU A 304 14.91 -38.32 -3.56
N TYR A 305 14.53 -39.15 -4.52
CA TYR A 305 13.51 -38.81 -5.52
C TYR A 305 12.20 -38.37 -4.84
N PRO A 306 11.56 -37.26 -5.25
CA PRO A 306 11.81 -36.51 -6.49
C PRO A 306 12.86 -35.38 -6.37
N LEU A 307 13.36 -35.06 -5.17
CA LEU A 307 14.23 -33.91 -4.93
C LEU A 307 15.74 -34.19 -5.09
N ALA A 308 16.11 -35.37 -5.57
CA ALA A 308 17.48 -35.80 -5.78
C ALA A 308 18.40 -34.74 -6.40
N SER A 309 19.62 -34.64 -5.86
CA SER A 309 20.67 -33.71 -6.29
C SER A 309 21.05 -33.89 -7.77
N ASP A 310 21.37 -32.79 -8.44
CA ASP A 310 21.97 -32.75 -9.76
C ASP A 310 23.15 -31.77 -9.77
N ALA A 311 24.35 -32.30 -9.51
CA ALA A 311 25.57 -31.51 -9.36
C ALA A 311 26.02 -30.80 -10.64
N SER A 312 25.58 -31.24 -11.82
CA SER A 312 25.91 -30.60 -13.11
C SER A 312 24.88 -29.54 -13.52
N TRP A 313 23.69 -29.52 -12.90
CA TRP A 313 22.62 -28.58 -13.20
C TRP A 313 23.11 -27.12 -13.26
N THR A 314 22.71 -26.40 -14.29
CA THR A 314 23.03 -24.98 -14.49
C THR A 314 21.76 -24.20 -14.80
N PRO A 315 21.57 -23.01 -14.19
CA PRO A 315 20.48 -22.12 -14.55
C PRO A 315 20.70 -21.54 -15.96
N LEU A 316 19.64 -21.25 -16.68
CA LEU A 316 19.70 -20.62 -18.00
C LEU A 316 20.49 -19.30 -18.00
N ARG A 317 20.45 -18.52 -16.91
CA ARG A 317 21.26 -17.31 -16.72
C ARG A 317 22.06 -17.36 -15.42
N PRO A 318 23.25 -16.72 -15.35
CA PRO A 318 24.04 -16.62 -14.12
C PRO A 318 23.21 -16.10 -12.94
N THR A 319 23.29 -16.79 -11.80
CA THR A 319 22.51 -16.45 -10.62
C THR A 319 22.95 -15.12 -10.01
N PRO A 320 22.04 -14.18 -9.70
CA PRO A 320 22.39 -12.92 -9.05
C PRO A 320 22.99 -13.13 -7.64
N ILE A 321 24.06 -12.39 -7.34
CA ILE A 321 24.89 -12.51 -6.13
C ILE A 321 24.23 -11.91 -4.87
N HIS A 322 23.05 -12.41 -4.50
CA HIS A 322 22.33 -12.08 -3.27
C HIS A 322 21.30 -13.17 -2.95
N PRO A 323 20.76 -13.24 -1.71
CA PRO A 323 19.75 -14.22 -1.31
C PRO A 323 18.52 -14.26 -2.22
N ASP A 324 17.82 -15.40 -2.18
CA ASP A 324 16.71 -15.68 -3.09
C ASP A 324 15.42 -14.95 -2.70
N TYR A 325 14.95 -15.17 -1.48
CA TYR A 325 13.62 -14.81 -1.03
C TYR A 325 13.55 -13.39 -0.46
N VAL A 326 12.69 -12.48 -0.93
CA VAL A 326 11.77 -12.55 -2.08
C VAL A 326 12.44 -12.16 -3.40
N ALA A 327 11.85 -12.49 -4.55
CA ALA A 327 12.42 -12.14 -5.85
C ALA A 327 12.39 -10.62 -6.09
N GLY A 328 13.58 -10.01 -6.24
CA GLY A 328 13.73 -8.55 -6.37
C GLY A 328 12.94 -8.01 -7.56
N HIS A 329 13.22 -8.53 -8.76
CA HIS A 329 12.50 -8.21 -10.00
C HIS A 329 10.97 -8.30 -9.89
N ALA A 330 10.44 -9.32 -9.20
CA ALA A 330 8.99 -9.46 -9.03
C ALA A 330 8.44 -8.35 -8.12
N THR A 331 9.16 -8.03 -7.05
CA THR A 331 8.82 -6.99 -6.07
C THR A 331 8.83 -5.60 -6.69
N THR A 332 9.92 -5.22 -7.37
CA THR A 332 10.07 -3.90 -7.97
C THR A 332 9.11 -3.67 -9.14
N THR A 333 8.87 -4.67 -10.00
CA THR A 333 7.83 -4.54 -11.04
C THR A 333 6.45 -4.42 -10.42
N ALA A 334 6.06 -5.32 -9.51
CA ALA A 334 4.71 -5.28 -8.93
C ALA A 334 4.44 -3.96 -8.18
N SER A 335 5.46 -3.39 -7.53
CA SER A 335 5.35 -2.08 -6.89
C SER A 335 5.13 -0.93 -7.87
N VAL A 336 5.97 -0.82 -8.91
CA VAL A 336 5.81 0.23 -9.93
C VAL A 336 4.50 0.07 -10.70
N VAL A 337 4.16 -1.17 -11.09
CA VAL A 337 2.88 -1.50 -11.74
C VAL A 337 1.69 -1.09 -10.88
N GLN A 338 1.70 -1.41 -9.58
CA GLN A 338 0.59 -1.09 -8.70
C GLN A 338 0.48 0.43 -8.46
N ALA A 339 1.60 1.13 -8.26
CA ALA A 339 1.61 2.59 -8.16
C ALA A 339 1.02 3.26 -9.42
N LEU A 340 1.42 2.81 -10.62
CA LEU A 340 0.90 3.33 -11.88
C LEU A 340 -0.59 3.01 -12.09
N ARG A 341 -1.04 1.80 -11.72
CA ARG A 341 -2.47 1.45 -11.72
C ARG A 341 -3.29 2.42 -10.86
N PHE A 342 -2.82 2.75 -9.66
CA PHE A 342 -3.51 3.74 -8.81
C PHE A 342 -3.57 5.13 -9.46
N LEU A 343 -2.47 5.59 -10.06
CA LEU A 343 -2.41 6.90 -10.74
C LEU A 343 -3.24 6.95 -12.04
N LEU A 344 -3.51 5.80 -12.66
CA LEU A 344 -4.43 5.64 -13.79
C LEU A 344 -5.91 5.45 -13.37
N GLY A 345 -6.24 5.61 -12.09
CA GLY A 345 -7.61 5.42 -11.60
C GLY A 345 -8.03 3.95 -11.48
N GLY A 346 -7.11 3.07 -11.08
CA GLY A 346 -7.37 1.64 -10.93
C GLY A 346 -7.29 0.82 -12.23
N GLU A 347 -7.18 1.49 -13.39
CA GLU A 347 -7.09 0.86 -14.71
C GLU A 347 -5.85 -0.03 -14.87
N ASP A 348 -6.06 -1.25 -15.36
CA ASP A 348 -4.98 -2.16 -15.75
C ASP A 348 -4.50 -1.93 -17.19
N THR A 349 -5.33 -1.24 -18.00
CA THR A 349 -5.13 -1.07 -19.44
C THR A 349 -4.04 -0.03 -19.71
N VAL A 350 -3.08 -0.40 -20.56
CA VAL A 350 -2.02 0.49 -21.07
C VAL A 350 -1.81 0.25 -22.57
N ASP A 351 -0.93 1.00 -23.21
CA ASP A 351 -0.38 0.64 -24.52
C ASP A 351 1.10 1.05 -24.56
N VAL A 352 1.98 0.09 -24.23
CA VAL A 352 3.43 0.34 -24.15
C VAL A 352 4.21 -0.72 -24.92
N THR A 353 5.26 -0.31 -25.61
CA THR A 353 6.18 -1.22 -26.31
C THR A 353 7.56 -1.15 -25.67
N LEU A 354 7.90 -2.16 -24.87
CA LEU A 354 9.12 -2.18 -24.07
C LEU A 354 10.26 -2.92 -24.81
N PRO A 355 11.49 -2.39 -24.83
CA PRO A 355 12.66 -3.11 -25.35
C PRO A 355 13.25 -4.09 -24.32
N SER A 356 13.96 -5.11 -24.80
CA SER A 356 14.80 -5.96 -23.93
C SER A 356 16.13 -5.29 -23.62
N TYR A 357 16.51 -5.26 -22.35
CA TYR A 357 17.84 -4.79 -21.90
C TYR A 357 18.82 -5.95 -21.65
N ALA A 358 18.51 -7.16 -22.13
CA ALA A 358 19.32 -8.36 -21.85
C ALA A 358 20.74 -8.34 -22.47
N MET A 359 21.02 -7.48 -23.45
CA MET A 359 22.37 -7.29 -24.01
C MET A 359 23.36 -6.81 -22.94
N GLN A 360 22.92 -5.96 -22.00
CA GLN A 360 23.73 -5.46 -20.89
C GLN A 360 24.21 -6.59 -19.96
N MET A 361 23.50 -7.72 -19.95
CA MET A 361 23.85 -8.92 -19.19
C MET A 361 24.69 -9.90 -20.03
N GLY A 362 25.37 -9.43 -21.07
CA GLY A 362 26.27 -10.23 -21.91
C GLY A 362 25.54 -11.20 -22.85
N ASN A 363 24.35 -10.86 -23.32
CA ASN A 363 23.65 -11.66 -24.32
C ASN A 363 23.93 -11.16 -25.75
N SER A 364 24.42 -12.06 -26.61
CA SER A 364 24.72 -11.80 -28.03
C SER A 364 23.48 -11.65 -28.92
N THR A 365 22.33 -12.19 -28.50
CA THR A 365 21.08 -12.13 -29.27
C THR A 365 19.90 -11.91 -28.32
N VAL A 366 19.22 -10.76 -28.42
CA VAL A 366 18.06 -10.44 -27.58
C VAL A 366 16.75 -10.50 -28.36
N PRO A 367 15.64 -10.87 -27.70
CA PRO A 367 14.30 -10.69 -28.26
C PRO A 367 14.04 -9.22 -28.60
N GLY A 368 13.24 -9.00 -29.65
CA GLY A 368 12.80 -7.67 -30.05
C GLY A 368 11.86 -7.01 -29.01
N PRO A 369 11.46 -5.75 -29.23
CA PRO A 369 10.51 -5.06 -28.37
C PRO A 369 9.17 -5.80 -28.28
N ARG A 370 8.57 -5.83 -27.09
CA ARG A 370 7.27 -6.47 -26.82
C ARG A 370 6.23 -5.41 -26.47
N ARG A 371 5.06 -5.48 -27.10
CA ARG A 371 3.91 -4.62 -26.82
C ARG A 371 3.05 -5.25 -25.72
N TYR A 372 2.67 -4.44 -24.73
CA TYR A 372 1.82 -4.83 -23.61
C TYR A 372 0.62 -3.90 -23.53
N THR A 373 -0.56 -4.49 -23.34
CA THR A 373 -1.82 -3.77 -23.12
C THR A 373 -2.37 -3.89 -21.70
N SER A 374 -1.63 -4.58 -20.82
CA SER A 374 -2.02 -4.84 -19.42
C SER A 374 -0.81 -4.71 -18.50
N LEU A 375 -0.96 -3.93 -17.43
CA LEU A 375 0.02 -3.81 -16.36
C LEU A 375 0.17 -5.14 -15.58
N THR A 376 -0.92 -5.86 -15.35
CA THR A 376 -0.91 -7.21 -14.74
C THR A 376 -0.07 -8.19 -15.55
N THR A 377 -0.22 -8.19 -16.88
CA THR A 377 0.57 -9.06 -17.76
C THR A 377 2.07 -8.79 -17.61
N ILE A 378 2.50 -7.52 -17.54
CA ILE A 378 3.91 -7.17 -17.31
C ILE A 378 4.42 -7.74 -15.98
N ALA A 379 3.65 -7.60 -14.89
CA ALA A 379 4.03 -8.12 -13.58
C ALA A 379 4.15 -9.65 -13.54
N ASN A 380 3.17 -10.35 -14.12
CA ASN A 380 3.15 -11.81 -14.19
C ASN A 380 4.27 -12.36 -15.09
N GLU A 381 4.50 -11.73 -16.24
CA GLU A 381 5.55 -12.12 -17.19
C GLU A 381 6.94 -11.95 -16.57
N VAL A 382 7.18 -10.82 -15.89
CA VAL A 382 8.39 -10.59 -15.09
C VAL A 382 8.56 -11.66 -14.01
N ALA A 383 7.53 -11.94 -13.21
CA ALA A 383 7.62 -12.88 -12.09
C ALA A 383 7.99 -14.30 -12.57
N SER A 384 7.32 -14.81 -13.61
CA SER A 384 7.61 -16.11 -14.20
C SER A 384 8.97 -16.18 -14.89
N SER A 385 9.41 -15.08 -15.55
CA SER A 385 10.75 -15.02 -16.17
C SER A 385 11.87 -15.36 -15.18
N ARG A 386 11.69 -15.08 -13.87
CA ARG A 386 12.71 -15.30 -12.84
C ARG A 386 12.89 -16.77 -12.48
N VAL A 387 11.82 -17.56 -12.58
CA VAL A 387 11.86 -19.02 -12.47
C VAL A 387 12.46 -19.60 -13.75
N TRP A 388 12.02 -19.13 -14.91
CA TRP A 388 12.48 -19.61 -16.22
C TRP A 388 13.95 -19.36 -16.52
N ILE A 389 14.58 -18.33 -15.95
CA ILE A 389 16.05 -18.16 -16.01
C ILE A 389 16.83 -19.02 -15.00
N GLY A 390 16.15 -19.78 -14.14
CA GLY A 390 16.74 -20.58 -13.06
C GLY A 390 17.27 -19.79 -11.87
N ALA A 391 16.84 -18.53 -11.70
CA ALA A 391 17.35 -17.66 -10.65
C ALA A 391 16.55 -17.74 -9.35
N HIS A 392 15.24 -17.99 -9.42
CA HIS A 392 14.32 -17.93 -8.27
C HIS A 392 13.39 -19.14 -8.19
N PHE A 393 12.96 -19.47 -6.97
CA PHE A 393 11.81 -20.36 -6.75
C PHE A 393 10.49 -19.62 -6.94
N ARG A 394 9.43 -20.33 -7.33
CA ARG A 394 8.08 -19.76 -7.53
C ARG A 394 7.55 -18.98 -6.33
N PHE A 395 7.62 -19.54 -5.13
CA PHE A 395 7.19 -18.87 -3.89
C PHE A 395 7.95 -17.56 -3.62
N ALA A 396 9.20 -17.42 -4.08
CA ALA A 396 9.96 -16.17 -3.95
C ALA A 396 9.45 -15.11 -4.93
N CYS A 397 9.02 -15.51 -6.13
CA CYS A 397 8.35 -14.62 -7.08
C CYS A 397 6.99 -14.17 -6.56
N ASP A 398 6.16 -15.10 -6.10
CA ASP A 398 4.78 -14.81 -5.68
C ASP A 398 4.74 -13.93 -4.42
N ALA A 399 5.60 -14.22 -3.42
CA ALA A 399 5.79 -13.36 -2.26
C ALA A 399 6.35 -11.98 -2.62
N GLY A 400 7.22 -11.92 -3.65
CA GLY A 400 7.72 -10.66 -4.20
C GLY A 400 6.60 -9.82 -4.83
N VAL A 401 5.74 -10.42 -5.65
CA VAL A 401 4.57 -9.73 -6.23
C VAL A 401 3.67 -9.17 -5.13
N LYS A 402 3.35 -9.98 -4.10
CA LYS A 402 2.49 -9.58 -2.98
C LYS A 402 3.10 -8.42 -2.18
N MET A 403 4.39 -8.48 -1.88
CA MET A 403 5.14 -7.39 -1.24
C MET A 403 5.12 -6.12 -2.08
N GLY A 404 5.39 -6.25 -3.39
CA GLY A 404 5.43 -5.12 -4.31
C GLY A 404 4.08 -4.37 -4.35
N GLN A 405 2.96 -5.09 -4.43
CA GLN A 405 1.62 -4.49 -4.45
C GLN A 405 1.37 -3.54 -3.26
N GLY A 406 1.64 -3.99 -2.02
CA GLY A 406 1.50 -3.16 -0.82
C GLY A 406 2.41 -1.92 -0.82
N ILE A 407 3.64 -2.05 -1.30
CA ILE A 407 4.58 -0.92 -1.42
C ILE A 407 4.11 0.07 -2.50
N GLY A 408 3.58 -0.43 -3.62
CA GLY A 408 3.06 0.42 -4.71
C GLY A 408 1.86 1.26 -4.26
N ILE A 409 0.98 0.68 -3.43
CA ILE A 409 -0.08 1.40 -2.71
C ILE A 409 0.52 2.50 -1.83
N GLN A 410 1.45 2.14 -0.94
CA GLN A 410 2.07 3.07 0.01
C GLN A 410 2.74 4.27 -0.70
N SER A 411 3.38 4.01 -1.84
CA SER A 411 4.22 4.97 -2.59
C SER A 411 3.48 6.11 -3.28
N VAL A 412 2.14 6.07 -3.32
CA VAL A 412 1.30 7.10 -3.96
C VAL A 412 0.27 7.73 -3.02
N ARG A 413 0.24 7.35 -1.74
CA ARG A 413 -0.76 7.80 -0.76
C ARG A 413 -0.82 9.33 -0.60
N ASP A 414 0.34 9.97 -0.52
CA ASP A 414 0.46 11.42 -0.40
C ASP A 414 0.02 12.13 -1.69
N LEU A 415 0.39 11.58 -2.85
CA LEU A 415 0.07 12.10 -4.18
C LEU A 415 -1.44 12.15 -4.46
N VAL A 416 -2.20 11.14 -4.02
CA VAL A 416 -3.67 11.12 -4.20
C VAL A 416 -4.43 11.83 -3.06
N GLY A 417 -3.74 12.24 -2.00
CA GLY A 417 -4.32 12.95 -0.86
C GLY A 417 -4.98 12.04 0.20
N CYS A 418 -4.50 10.80 0.35
CA CYS A 418 -4.91 9.94 1.46
C CYS A 418 -4.23 10.40 2.75
N GLY A 419 -5.00 11.02 3.64
CA GLY A 419 -4.53 11.36 4.99
C GLY A 419 -4.12 10.13 5.81
N GLU A 420 -3.48 10.37 6.95
CA GLU A 420 -3.24 9.33 7.96
C GLU A 420 -4.57 8.66 8.35
N GLY A 421 -4.58 7.33 8.43
CA GLY A 421 -5.79 6.56 8.76
C GLY A 421 -6.76 6.25 7.59
N ALA A 422 -6.53 6.78 6.38
CA ALA A 422 -7.29 6.40 5.19
C ALA A 422 -6.69 5.14 4.50
N TYR A 423 -7.55 4.25 4.01
CA TYR A 423 -7.22 3.08 3.19
C TYR A 423 -7.54 3.33 1.70
N LEU A 424 -6.71 2.80 0.80
CA LEU A 424 -6.83 2.89 -0.66
C LEU A 424 -7.64 1.72 -1.24
N TRP A 425 -8.97 1.85 -1.30
CA TRP A 425 -9.83 0.86 -1.99
C TRP A 425 -10.16 1.34 -3.41
N GLY A 426 -9.59 0.67 -4.42
CA GLY A 426 -9.78 1.05 -5.81
C GLY A 426 -9.23 2.46 -6.09
N GLU A 427 -10.09 3.40 -6.41
CA GLU A 427 -9.73 4.82 -6.65
C GLU A 427 -9.77 5.69 -5.37
N ALA A 428 -10.31 5.17 -4.26
CA ALA A 428 -10.75 6.01 -3.13
C ALA A 428 -9.89 5.86 -1.87
N CYS A 429 -9.48 7.01 -1.31
CA CYS A 429 -9.04 7.14 0.07
C CYS A 429 -10.25 7.06 1.01
N LEU A 430 -10.59 5.86 1.49
CA LEU A 430 -11.69 5.64 2.43
C LEU A 430 -11.17 5.59 3.87
N PRO A 431 -11.71 6.36 4.83
CA PRO A 431 -11.37 6.18 6.24
C PRO A 431 -11.82 4.79 6.72
N CYS A 432 -11.01 4.14 7.57
CA CYS A 432 -11.46 2.96 8.30
C CYS A 432 -12.59 3.34 9.26
N GLN A 433 -13.74 2.65 9.16
CA GLN A 433 -14.93 2.88 9.98
C GLN A 433 -14.63 2.75 11.49
N GLU A 434 -15.43 3.38 12.34
CA GLU A 434 -15.35 3.20 13.80
C GLU A 434 -15.33 1.70 14.18
N ASN A 435 -14.58 1.35 15.22
CA ASN A 435 -14.33 -0.04 15.63
C ASN A 435 -13.64 -0.95 14.60
N THR A 436 -12.95 -0.39 13.60
CA THR A 436 -11.99 -1.12 12.76
C THR A 436 -10.56 -0.61 12.91
N TYR A 437 -9.57 -1.46 12.66
CA TYR A 437 -8.14 -1.15 12.75
C TYR A 437 -7.36 -1.70 11.56
N TRP A 438 -6.13 -1.21 11.40
CA TRP A 438 -5.19 -1.80 10.46
C TRP A 438 -4.79 -3.19 10.96
N ALA A 439 -5.12 -4.23 10.19
CA ALA A 439 -4.26 -5.41 10.20
C ALA A 439 -2.83 -4.93 9.90
N ASP A 440 -1.84 -5.38 10.67
CA ASP A 440 -0.44 -5.04 10.41
C ASP A 440 -0.10 -5.25 8.93
N ALA A 441 0.78 -4.42 8.37
CA ALA A 441 1.25 -4.50 6.98
C ALA A 441 1.74 -5.91 6.58
N HIS A 442 2.04 -6.76 7.56
CA HIS A 442 2.33 -8.18 7.44
C HIS A 442 1.21 -9.06 6.83
N THR A 443 -0.08 -8.74 6.98
CA THR A 443 -1.13 -9.59 6.34
C THR A 443 -1.25 -9.32 4.84
N MET A 444 -0.85 -8.13 4.38
CA MET A 444 -1.01 -7.65 2.99
C MET A 444 -2.45 -7.86 2.48
N THR A 445 -3.41 -7.71 3.38
CA THR A 445 -4.82 -7.54 3.09
C THR A 445 -5.14 -6.12 3.51
N ASP A 446 -5.09 -5.18 2.55
CA ASP A 446 -5.43 -3.79 2.82
C ASP A 446 -6.94 -3.70 3.06
N ALA A 447 -7.36 -4.00 4.28
CA ALA A 447 -8.74 -4.06 4.70
C ALA A 447 -8.80 -3.75 6.20
N CYS A 448 -9.65 -2.80 6.57
CA CYS A 448 -9.89 -2.47 7.97
C CYS A 448 -10.56 -3.67 8.66
N LEU A 449 -9.87 -4.31 9.61
CA LEU A 449 -10.43 -5.44 10.36
C LEU A 449 -11.23 -4.94 11.57
N PRO A 450 -12.33 -5.60 11.98
CA PRO A 450 -13.03 -5.25 13.21
C PRO A 450 -12.13 -5.46 14.43
N CYS A 451 -12.19 -4.55 15.40
CA CYS A 451 -11.41 -4.65 16.63
C CYS A 451 -11.65 -5.97 17.38
N PRO A 452 -10.62 -6.54 18.04
CA PRO A 452 -10.78 -7.72 18.87
C PRO A 452 -11.83 -7.53 19.97
N PRO A 453 -12.55 -8.59 20.40
CA PRO A 453 -13.54 -8.51 21.47
C PRO A 453 -12.98 -7.84 22.74
N GLY A 454 -13.67 -6.82 23.23
CA GLY A 454 -13.22 -6.01 24.38
C GLY A 454 -12.27 -4.85 24.03
N GLN A 455 -12.04 -4.57 22.75
CA GLN A 455 -11.30 -3.40 22.27
C GLN A 455 -12.14 -2.58 21.28
N VAL A 456 -11.79 -1.29 21.15
CA VAL A 456 -12.50 -0.31 20.32
C VAL A 456 -11.51 0.66 19.65
N SER A 457 -11.91 1.27 18.53
CA SER A 457 -11.13 2.28 17.81
C SER A 457 -12.03 3.43 17.34
N ARG A 458 -11.47 4.63 17.22
CA ARG A 458 -12.14 5.75 16.51
C ARG A 458 -11.86 5.66 15.02
N GLU A 459 -12.74 6.26 14.22
CA GLU A 459 -12.50 6.47 12.78
C GLU A 459 -11.11 7.08 12.56
N GLY A 460 -10.30 6.43 11.71
CA GLY A 460 -8.92 6.84 11.41
C GLY A 460 -7.85 6.57 12.50
N ALA A 461 -8.20 6.10 13.71
CA ALA A 461 -7.23 5.95 14.82
C ALA A 461 -6.17 4.85 14.64
N GLY A 462 -6.32 4.01 13.62
CA GLY A 462 -5.33 3.02 13.16
C GLY A 462 -5.01 1.86 14.11
N SER A 463 -5.48 1.88 15.36
CA SER A 463 -5.22 0.86 16.38
C SER A 463 -6.44 0.72 17.30
N CYS A 464 -6.59 -0.46 17.92
CA CYS A 464 -7.62 -0.73 18.91
C CYS A 464 -7.08 -0.50 20.33
N VAL A 465 -7.92 0.04 21.22
CA VAL A 465 -7.63 0.22 22.65
C VAL A 465 -8.65 -0.55 23.51
N PRO A 466 -8.28 -1.05 24.70
CA PRO A 466 -9.21 -1.76 25.58
C PRO A 466 -10.42 -0.91 25.97
N ALA A 467 -11.61 -1.54 26.00
CA ALA A 467 -12.83 -0.91 26.48
C ALA A 467 -12.87 -0.91 28.03
N LEU A 468 -13.21 0.24 28.63
CA LEU A 468 -13.19 0.41 30.09
C LEU A 468 -14.51 0.02 30.77
N ARG A 469 -15.67 0.42 30.21
CA ARG A 469 -17.03 0.06 30.71
C ARG A 469 -18.11 0.10 29.61
N ASP A 470 -19.13 -0.75 29.76
CA ASP A 470 -20.27 -0.89 28.84
C ASP A 470 -21.61 -0.43 29.47
N LEU A 471 -22.39 0.36 28.71
CA LEU A 471 -23.74 0.82 29.06
C LEU A 471 -24.74 0.50 27.94
N THR A 472 -25.68 -0.43 28.14
CA THR A 472 -26.68 -0.78 27.12
C THR A 472 -28.05 -0.15 27.38
N ILE A 473 -28.64 0.45 26.34
CA ILE A 473 -29.96 1.08 26.29
C ILE A 473 -30.78 0.39 25.19
N VAL A 474 -32.02 -0.05 25.49
CA VAL A 474 -32.88 -0.77 24.53
C VAL A 474 -34.16 0.02 24.24
N GLY A 475 -34.51 0.16 22.96
CA GLY A 475 -35.70 0.89 22.48
C GLY A 475 -36.43 0.21 21.31
N LEU A 476 -37.66 0.66 21.09
CA LEU A 476 -38.48 0.32 19.91
C LEU A 476 -38.20 1.35 18.81
N ALA A 477 -37.68 0.93 17.66
CA ALA A 477 -37.43 1.79 16.52
C ALA A 477 -38.62 1.75 15.57
N GLY A 478 -39.52 2.72 15.67
CA GLY A 478 -40.75 2.71 14.88
C GLY A 478 -41.74 3.84 15.13
N MET A 479 -41.32 4.96 15.72
CA MET A 479 -42.06 6.24 15.72
C MET A 479 -41.13 7.36 16.20
N GLU A 480 -40.70 8.21 15.27
CA GLU A 480 -39.92 9.46 15.41
C GLU A 480 -38.58 9.45 16.18
N ALA A 481 -37.47 9.66 15.44
CA ALA A 481 -36.24 10.29 15.97
C ALA A 481 -35.27 10.82 14.87
N GLN A 482 -35.75 11.58 13.87
CA GLN A 482 -34.85 12.41 13.04
C GLN A 482 -34.37 13.65 13.83
N ALA A 483 -33.54 13.47 14.88
CA ALA A 483 -32.96 14.60 15.64
C ALA A 483 -31.78 14.22 16.57
N MET A 484 -30.70 13.62 16.06
CA MET A 484 -29.40 13.62 16.76
C MET A 484 -28.22 13.75 15.77
N SER A 485 -28.16 14.86 15.05
CA SER A 485 -26.93 15.34 14.42
C SER A 485 -26.58 16.73 14.95
N LYS A 486 -25.28 17.07 14.91
CA LYS A 486 -24.60 18.23 15.51
C LYS A 486 -24.34 18.12 17.01
N ALA A 487 -23.05 18.02 17.32
CA ALA A 487 -22.51 18.28 18.66
C ALA A 487 -22.82 19.71 19.11
N THR A 488 -23.19 19.87 20.37
CA THR A 488 -23.25 21.17 21.05
C THR A 488 -22.35 21.11 22.27
N THR A 489 -21.25 21.86 22.26
CA THR A 489 -20.32 22.00 23.38
C THR A 489 -21.05 22.65 24.57
N ALA A 490 -21.00 22.02 25.75
CA ALA A 490 -21.58 22.60 26.97
C ALA A 490 -20.64 22.43 28.17
N ARG A 491 -20.02 23.53 28.60
CA ARG A 491 -19.28 23.58 29.88
C ARG A 491 -20.26 23.47 31.05
N VAL A 492 -19.92 22.66 32.05
CA VAL A 492 -20.70 22.51 33.29
C VAL A 492 -20.38 23.63 34.28
N ARG A 493 -21.41 24.18 34.94
CA ARG A 493 -21.31 24.76 36.30
C ARG A 493 -22.50 24.29 37.16
N PRO A 494 -22.32 24.13 38.49
CA PRO A 494 -23.22 23.31 39.32
C PRO A 494 -24.31 24.12 40.03
N LEU A 495 -25.49 23.51 40.25
CA LEU A 495 -26.51 24.01 41.18
C LEU A 495 -27.14 22.90 42.04
N ARG A 496 -27.76 23.32 43.15
CA ARG A 496 -27.94 22.55 44.41
C ARG A 496 -29.30 21.81 44.54
N ARG A 497 -29.35 20.92 45.55
CA ARG A 497 -30.53 20.26 46.18
C ARG A 497 -31.90 20.95 45.99
N GLY A 498 -32.96 20.19 45.63
CA GLY A 498 -34.35 20.54 46.02
C GLY A 498 -35.56 19.97 45.25
N LYS A 499 -36.25 18.96 45.82
CA LYS A 499 -37.71 18.62 45.77
C LYS A 499 -38.58 18.71 44.46
N ARG A 500 -39.01 17.52 43.99
CA ARG A 500 -40.39 17.00 43.64
C ARG A 500 -41.50 17.86 42.94
N GLY A 501 -42.13 17.26 41.91
CA GLY A 501 -43.58 17.38 41.53
C GLY A 501 -43.95 16.48 40.31
N VAL A 502 -44.77 15.41 40.36
CA VAL A 502 -46.25 15.22 40.11
C VAL A 502 -46.86 15.98 38.90
N PHE A 503 -47.82 15.50 38.08
CA PHE A 503 -48.95 14.51 38.20
C PHE A 503 -49.23 13.70 36.87
N ARG A 504 -49.73 12.43 36.90
CA ARG A 504 -51.10 11.87 36.60
C ARG A 504 -51.47 11.61 35.11
N ILE A 505 -52.09 10.46 34.81
CA ILE A 505 -52.57 9.99 33.48
C ILE A 505 -54.08 9.66 33.56
N VAL A 506 -54.83 9.88 32.46
CA VAL A 506 -56.23 9.48 32.27
C VAL A 506 -56.34 8.48 31.10
N GLN A 507 -57.30 7.57 31.17
CA GLN A 507 -57.46 6.39 30.29
C GLN A 507 -58.71 6.52 29.41
N SER A 508 -58.69 5.93 28.20
CA SER A 508 -59.88 5.32 27.62
C SER A 508 -59.51 4.02 26.87
N ASN A 509 -60.42 3.03 26.91
CA ASN A 509 -60.29 1.76 26.19
C ASN A 509 -61.26 1.76 24.99
N ASN A 510 -60.98 0.97 23.95
CA ASN A 510 -61.84 -0.16 23.60
C ASN A 510 -61.21 -1.05 22.51
N GLY A 511 -61.56 -2.34 22.52
CA GLY A 511 -61.05 -3.33 21.55
C GLY A 511 -60.51 -4.59 22.23
N THR A 512 -61.25 -5.69 22.11
CA THR A 512 -60.89 -7.03 22.54
C THR A 512 -60.37 -7.86 21.36
N ALA A 513 -59.06 -8.13 21.38
CA ALA A 513 -58.42 -9.22 20.65
C ALA A 513 -57.49 -9.93 21.65
N SER A 514 -57.29 -11.23 21.48
CA SER A 514 -56.26 -11.95 22.26
C SER A 514 -54.88 -11.42 21.85
N PRO A 515 -54.01 -11.04 22.80
CA PRO A 515 -52.67 -10.58 22.45
C PRO A 515 -51.76 -11.76 22.15
N ASP A 516 -51.17 -11.75 20.95
CA ASP A 516 -50.05 -12.63 20.64
C ASP A 516 -48.83 -12.15 21.43
N ASN A 517 -48.13 -13.10 22.06
CA ASN A 517 -47.07 -12.81 23.01
C ASN A 517 -45.70 -13.09 22.39
N VAL A 518 -44.99 -12.04 22.01
CA VAL A 518 -43.59 -12.14 21.58
C VAL A 518 -42.68 -12.04 22.80
N VAL A 519 -41.67 -12.92 22.85
CA VAL A 519 -40.62 -12.93 23.87
C VAL A 519 -39.28 -12.71 23.16
N VAL A 520 -38.56 -11.66 23.56
CA VAL A 520 -37.20 -11.38 23.07
C VAL A 520 -36.24 -11.53 24.24
N SER A 521 -35.18 -12.31 24.05
CA SER A 521 -34.11 -12.51 25.03
C SER A 521 -32.80 -11.97 24.48
N LEU A 522 -32.08 -11.19 25.29
CA LEU A 522 -30.76 -10.66 24.99
C LEU A 522 -29.78 -11.17 26.06
N THR A 523 -28.64 -11.70 25.63
CA THR A 523 -27.53 -12.12 26.50
C THR A 523 -26.51 -10.99 26.56
N LEU A 524 -26.16 -10.53 27.76
CA LEU A 524 -25.17 -9.46 27.96
C LEU A 524 -23.99 -9.94 28.83
N PRO A 525 -22.77 -9.40 28.61
CA PRO A 525 -21.60 -9.65 29.46
C PRO A 525 -21.86 -9.40 30.94
N ALA A 526 -21.13 -10.10 31.81
CA ALA A 526 -21.34 -10.06 33.26
C ALA A 526 -21.14 -8.67 33.89
N ALA A 527 -20.32 -7.80 33.26
CA ALA A 527 -19.98 -6.47 33.73
C ALA A 527 -20.95 -5.35 33.25
N THR A 528 -21.87 -5.65 32.33
CA THR A 528 -22.72 -4.62 31.69
C THR A 528 -23.71 -3.98 32.67
N GLU A 529 -23.71 -2.65 32.75
CA GLU A 529 -24.71 -1.89 33.49
C GLU A 529 -25.87 -1.51 32.57
N VAL A 530 -27.12 -1.77 32.99
CA VAL A 530 -28.32 -1.52 32.16
C VAL A 530 -29.16 -0.43 32.81
N LYS A 531 -29.40 0.67 32.08
CA LYS A 531 -30.18 1.83 32.56
C LYS A 531 -31.36 2.12 31.65
N TYR A 532 -32.50 2.46 32.26
CA TYR A 532 -33.78 2.61 31.57
C TYR A 532 -34.09 4.07 31.22
N LEU A 533 -34.37 4.36 29.95
CA LEU A 533 -34.92 5.65 29.52
C LEU A 533 -36.45 5.60 29.54
N ARG A 534 -37.04 6.55 30.28
CA ARG A 534 -38.48 6.81 30.25
C ARG A 534 -38.73 7.95 29.29
N SER A 535 -39.54 7.74 28.25
CA SER A 535 -39.99 8.86 27.40
C SER A 535 -40.85 9.82 28.22
N GLN A 536 -40.64 11.12 27.95
CA GLN A 536 -41.20 12.29 28.64
C GLN A 536 -40.71 12.55 30.09
N ALA A 537 -40.02 13.70 30.22
CA ALA A 537 -39.59 14.40 31.44
C ALA A 537 -38.77 13.61 32.50
N LYS A 538 -37.51 14.00 32.68
CA LYS A 538 -36.56 13.43 33.66
C LYS A 538 -37.14 13.33 35.09
N PRO A 539 -37.03 12.16 35.73
CA PRO A 539 -36.59 12.03 37.11
C PRO A 539 -35.09 11.67 37.15
N ALA A 540 -34.46 11.77 38.32
CA ALA A 540 -33.06 11.40 38.50
C ALA A 540 -32.81 9.90 38.19
N LEU A 541 -31.63 9.60 37.63
CA LEU A 541 -31.12 8.25 37.48
C LEU A 541 -30.71 7.73 38.87
N GLU A 542 -31.30 6.63 39.33
CA GLU A 542 -30.83 5.89 40.51
C GLU A 542 -30.18 4.57 40.09
N PRO A 543 -29.04 4.17 40.69
CA PRO A 543 -28.43 2.86 40.46
C PRO A 543 -29.33 1.70 40.93
N TRP A 544 -29.25 0.55 40.27
CA TRP A 544 -29.98 -0.66 40.67
C TRP A 544 -29.10 -1.59 41.51
N ASP A 545 -29.58 -1.96 42.70
CA ASP A 545 -28.87 -2.76 43.71
C ASP A 545 -29.00 -4.29 43.55
N GLY A 546 -29.63 -4.75 42.46
CA GLY A 546 -29.86 -6.18 42.20
C GLY A 546 -31.03 -6.81 42.99
N SER A 547 -31.60 -6.15 43.99
CA SER A 547 -32.46 -6.81 45.00
C SER A 547 -33.97 -6.83 44.71
N LYS A 548 -34.47 -5.94 43.83
CA LYS A 548 -35.92 -5.68 43.70
C LYS A 548 -36.56 -6.29 42.46
N ARG A 549 -37.46 -7.28 42.65
CA ARG A 549 -38.39 -7.76 41.61
C ARG A 549 -39.54 -6.77 41.39
N TYR A 550 -39.49 -5.98 40.31
CA TYR A 550 -40.59 -5.09 39.93
C TYR A 550 -41.63 -5.81 39.06
N ARG A 551 -42.78 -6.15 39.62
CA ARG A 551 -44.00 -6.45 38.85
C ARG A 551 -44.81 -5.15 38.71
N LYS A 552 -44.43 -4.27 37.78
CA LYS A 552 -45.06 -2.95 37.59
C LYS A 552 -46.25 -3.05 36.63
N LYS A 553 -47.26 -2.19 36.81
CA LYS A 553 -48.45 -2.13 35.94
C LYS A 553 -48.04 -1.98 34.46
N PRO A 554 -48.74 -2.66 33.53
CA PRO A 554 -48.46 -2.58 32.10
C PRO A 554 -48.42 -1.13 31.60
N MET A 555 -47.39 -0.80 30.81
CA MET A 555 -47.38 0.42 30.01
C MET A 555 -48.12 0.14 28.71
N VAL A 556 -49.13 0.96 28.43
CA VAL A 556 -49.94 0.92 27.21
C VAL A 556 -49.66 2.20 26.43
N ASP A 557 -49.24 2.10 25.18
CA ASP A 557 -49.09 3.25 24.29
C ASP A 557 -50.45 3.71 23.71
N GLY A 558 -50.47 4.82 22.97
CA GLY A 558 -51.69 5.34 22.33
C GLY A 558 -52.33 4.40 21.29
N ASN A 559 -51.62 3.34 20.88
CA ASN A 559 -52.06 2.34 19.90
C ASN A 559 -52.45 0.99 20.54
N GLY A 560 -52.35 0.87 21.87
CA GLY A 560 -52.76 -0.29 22.64
C GLY A 560 -51.67 -1.34 22.92
N THR A 561 -50.42 -1.12 22.48
CA THR A 561 -49.30 -2.05 22.71
C THR A 561 -48.97 -2.12 24.19
N THR A 562 -48.85 -3.32 24.76
CA THR A 562 -48.60 -3.53 26.19
C THR A 562 -47.22 -4.14 26.44
N LEU A 563 -46.35 -3.39 27.12
CA LEU A 563 -44.99 -3.83 27.50
C LEU A 563 -44.97 -4.39 28.93
N VAL A 564 -44.46 -5.62 29.10
CA VAL A 564 -44.31 -6.28 30.41
C VAL A 564 -42.91 -6.88 30.57
N TRP A 565 -42.17 -6.37 31.53
CA TRP A 565 -40.80 -6.81 31.82
C TRP A 565 -40.81 -7.94 32.85
N GLN A 566 -40.07 -9.02 32.60
CA GLN A 566 -39.94 -10.11 33.56
C GLN A 566 -38.54 -10.74 33.48
N TRP A 567 -37.85 -10.77 34.63
CA TRP A 567 -36.55 -11.40 34.75
C TRP A 567 -36.68 -12.93 34.84
N ALA A 568 -35.84 -13.63 34.08
CA ALA A 568 -35.56 -15.05 34.26
C ALA A 568 -34.37 -15.26 35.23
N PRO A 569 -34.21 -16.45 35.85
CA PRO A 569 -33.02 -16.76 36.64
C PRO A 569 -31.75 -16.79 35.78
N LEU A 570 -30.60 -16.49 36.38
CA LEU A 570 -29.30 -16.58 35.72
C LEU A 570 -28.97 -18.04 35.35
N PRO A 571 -28.49 -18.32 34.12
CA PRO A 571 -27.84 -19.59 33.81
C PRO A 571 -26.48 -19.70 34.50
N ALA A 572 -25.99 -20.94 34.67
CA ALA A 572 -24.83 -21.26 35.52
C ALA A 572 -23.47 -20.75 35.01
N ASN A 573 -23.42 -20.19 33.80
CA ASN A 573 -22.23 -19.65 33.14
C ASN A 573 -21.94 -18.16 33.45
N GLY A 574 -22.73 -17.52 34.32
CA GLY A 574 -22.47 -16.16 34.80
C GLY A 574 -22.94 -15.02 33.89
N GLU A 575 -23.57 -15.34 32.76
CA GLU A 575 -24.15 -14.36 31.83
C GLU A 575 -25.47 -13.79 32.38
N ARG A 576 -25.74 -12.52 32.08
CA ARG A 576 -27.02 -11.88 32.42
C ARG A 576 -27.95 -11.93 31.23
N VAL A 577 -28.97 -12.79 31.31
CA VAL A 577 -30.03 -12.88 30.29
C VAL A 577 -31.17 -11.91 30.64
N PHE A 578 -31.43 -10.97 29.75
CA PHE A 578 -32.52 -10.00 29.87
C PHE A 578 -33.66 -10.41 28.93
N THR A 579 -34.84 -10.67 29.50
CA THR A 579 -36.04 -11.05 28.73
C THR A 579 -37.09 -9.94 28.75
N VAL A 580 -37.53 -9.54 27.56
CA VAL A 580 -38.59 -8.55 27.34
C VAL A 580 -39.80 -9.28 26.76
N LYS A 581 -40.96 -9.15 27.41
CA LYS A 581 -42.22 -9.72 26.91
C LYS A 581 -43.13 -8.61 26.41
N ILE A 582 -43.61 -8.76 25.19
CA ILE A 582 -44.37 -7.74 24.48
C ILE A 582 -45.69 -8.35 24.03
N SER A 583 -46.78 -7.74 24.48
CA SER A 583 -48.15 -8.12 24.11
C SER A 583 -48.70 -7.05 23.17
N VAL A 584 -48.73 -7.34 21.88
CA VAL A 584 -49.22 -6.42 20.85
C VAL A 584 -50.72 -6.67 20.64
N LYS A 585 -51.53 -5.62 20.60
CA LYS A 585 -53.01 -5.73 20.64
C LYS A 585 -53.71 -5.63 19.28
N ARG A 586 -52.93 -5.60 18.19
CA ARG A 586 -53.37 -5.60 16.80
C ARG A 586 -52.30 -6.24 15.92
N THR A 587 -52.73 -6.82 14.81
CA THR A 587 -51.85 -7.20 13.69
C THR A 587 -51.18 -5.95 13.13
N ALA A 588 -49.91 -5.73 13.48
CA ALA A 588 -49.11 -4.68 12.86
C ALA A 588 -48.82 -5.09 11.40
N PRO A 589 -49.09 -4.24 10.39
CA PRO A 589 -48.88 -4.58 8.98
C PRO A 589 -47.39 -4.51 8.55
N SER A 590 -46.45 -4.52 9.50
CA SER A 590 -45.02 -4.36 9.26
C SER A 590 -44.21 -5.05 10.37
N PRO A 591 -42.99 -5.54 10.08
CA PRO A 591 -42.08 -6.07 11.10
C PRO A 591 -41.78 -5.03 12.19
N LEU A 592 -41.63 -5.49 13.44
CA LEU A 592 -41.19 -4.64 14.55
C LEU A 592 -39.68 -4.69 14.67
N THR A 593 -39.02 -3.55 14.49
CA THR A 593 -37.57 -3.42 14.68
C THR A 593 -37.25 -2.89 16.08
N PHE A 594 -36.49 -3.67 16.84
CA PHE A 594 -35.93 -3.30 18.12
C PHE A 594 -34.48 -2.89 17.92
N VAL A 595 -34.02 -1.87 18.65
CA VAL A 595 -32.60 -1.46 18.64
C VAL A 595 -32.08 -1.44 20.07
N ALA A 596 -31.00 -2.17 20.30
CA ALA A 596 -30.20 -2.12 21.51
C ALA A 596 -28.90 -1.38 21.22
N SER A 597 -28.74 -0.19 21.81
CA SER A 597 -27.54 0.64 21.69
C SER A 597 -26.65 0.44 22.91
N THR A 598 -25.48 -0.16 22.72
CA THR A 598 -24.43 -0.24 23.74
C THR A 598 -23.46 0.92 23.55
N TYR A 599 -23.24 1.69 24.61
CA TYR A 599 -22.34 2.84 24.65
C TYR A 599 -21.12 2.49 25.50
N TYR A 600 -19.95 2.87 25.02
CA TYR A 600 -18.69 2.70 25.75
C TYR A 600 -18.33 3.99 26.49
N LEU A 601 -18.00 3.85 27.77
CA LEU A 601 -17.76 4.95 28.70
C LEU A 601 -16.31 4.95 29.20
N ASP A 602 -15.65 6.10 29.14
CA ASP A 602 -14.31 6.27 29.68
C ASP A 602 -14.32 6.43 31.22
N GLU A 603 -13.16 6.70 31.82
CA GLU A 603 -13.02 6.86 33.27
C GLU A 603 -13.86 8.02 33.84
N ASP A 604 -14.13 9.05 33.03
CA ASP A 604 -14.96 10.21 33.37
C ASP A 604 -16.46 10.01 33.06
N ASN A 605 -16.84 8.85 32.51
CA ASN A 605 -18.17 8.50 32.01
C ASN A 605 -18.61 9.32 30.77
N ALA A 606 -17.67 9.82 29.97
CA ALA A 606 -17.98 10.35 28.65
C ALA A 606 -18.18 9.20 27.65
N ILE A 607 -19.17 9.35 26.76
CA ILE A 607 -19.40 8.41 25.67
C ILE A 607 -18.31 8.61 24.62
N TYR A 608 -17.54 7.55 24.34
CA TYR A 608 -16.48 7.57 23.33
C TYR A 608 -16.63 6.52 22.23
N GLY A 609 -17.67 5.69 22.29
CA GLY A 609 -18.06 4.76 21.23
C GLY A 609 -19.51 4.26 21.41
N ARG A 610 -20.10 3.71 20.35
CA ARG A 610 -21.47 3.15 20.33
C ARG A 610 -21.56 1.97 19.36
N VAL A 611 -22.29 0.92 19.75
CA VAL A 611 -22.67 -0.22 18.91
C VAL A 611 -24.18 -0.40 18.96
N ASP A 612 -24.83 -0.38 17.80
CA ASP A 612 -26.28 -0.63 17.67
C ASP A 612 -26.53 -2.06 17.17
N THR A 613 -27.25 -2.85 17.96
CA THR A 613 -27.75 -4.17 17.58
C THR A 613 -29.24 -4.07 17.27
N ALA A 614 -29.60 -4.24 16.00
CA ALA A 614 -31.00 -4.27 15.57
C ALA A 614 -31.54 -5.71 15.54
N VAL A 615 -32.70 -5.95 16.16
CA VAL A 615 -33.45 -7.21 16.08
C VAL A 615 -34.78 -6.93 15.38
N VAL A 616 -34.95 -7.46 14.16
CA VAL A 616 -36.19 -7.35 13.40
C VAL A 616 -37.06 -8.57 13.71
N VAL A 617 -38.23 -8.36 14.31
CA VAL A 617 -39.22 -9.42 14.56
C VAL A 617 -40.32 -9.32 13.50
N PRO A 618 -40.45 -10.29 12.58
CA PRO A 618 -41.56 -10.34 11.65
C PRO A 618 -42.87 -10.64 12.39
N VAL A 619 -43.89 -9.82 12.17
CA VAL A 619 -45.24 -10.04 12.71
C VAL A 619 -46.06 -10.78 11.65
N GLN A 620 -46.07 -12.11 11.69
CA GLN A 620 -47.03 -12.92 10.92
C GLN A 620 -48.34 -13.07 11.71
N GLY A 621 -49.47 -13.15 11.00
CA GLY A 621 -50.81 -13.13 11.61
C GLY A 621 -51.31 -14.52 12.00
N LYS A 622 -51.77 -14.63 13.26
CA LYS A 622 -52.19 -15.83 14.01
C LYS A 622 -51.07 -16.74 14.50
#